data_AF-A0A9D9JJH6-F1
#
_entry.id   AF-A0A9D9JJH6-F1
#
_cell.length_a   1.000
_cell.length_b   1.000
_cell.length_c   1.000
_cell.angle_alpha   90.00
_cell.angle_beta   90.00
_cell.angle_gamma   90.00
#
_symmetry.space_group_name_H-M   'P 1'
#
loop_
_entity.id
_entity.type
_entity.pdbx_description
1 polymer ?
#
loop_
_entity_poly.entity_id
_entity_poly.type
_entity_poly.pdbx_seq_one_letter_code
_entity_poly.pdbx_strand_id
1 'polypeptide(L)'
;MTDAHDAIARYRKNLQDEIDSAALYRGLAEAERSPELREVFLRLAAMEEEHARFWEQQLRELGVPVPQLRPGWRTRVLLALARHLGAALVLPTVTAR
;
A
#
# COMPACT_ATOMS: atom_id res chain seq x y z
N MET A 1 21.44 21.84 -3.31
CA MET A 1 21.22 20.60 -4.10
C MET A 1 20.78 19.41 -3.24
N THR A 2 20.89 19.45 -1.91
CA THR A 2 20.46 18.39 -0.98
C THR A 2 18.93 18.22 -0.88
N ASP A 3 18.19 19.32 -1.06
CA ASP A 3 16.73 19.37 -0.86
C ASP A 3 15.94 18.53 -1.88
N ALA A 4 16.33 18.59 -3.16
CA ALA A 4 15.66 17.84 -4.22
C ALA A 4 15.88 16.32 -4.10
N HIS A 5 17.08 15.88 -3.74
CA HIS A 5 17.35 14.45 -3.54
C HIS A 5 16.60 13.88 -2.32
N ASP A 6 16.49 14.66 -1.24
CA ASP A 6 15.71 14.27 -0.06
C ASP A 6 14.21 14.18 -0.40
N ALA A 7 13.69 15.14 -1.17
CA ALA A 7 12.31 15.10 -1.67
C ALA A 7 12.05 13.87 -2.56
N ILE A 8 12.95 13.54 -3.49
CA ILE A 8 12.83 12.35 -4.35
C ILE A 8 12.82 11.07 -3.51
N ALA A 9 13.72 10.94 -2.53
CA ALA A 9 13.80 9.76 -1.67
C ALA A 9 12.51 9.59 -0.85
N ARG A 10 12.01 10.69 -0.28
CA ARG A 10 10.74 10.72 0.45
C ARG A 10 9.55 10.35 -0.42
N TYR A 11 9.45 10.90 -1.63
CA TYR A 11 8.35 10.58 -2.55
C TYR A 11 8.38 9.12 -3.02
N ARG A 12 9.56 8.56 -3.26
CA ARG A 12 9.71 7.13 -3.56
C ARG A 12 9.27 6.26 -2.39
N LYS A 13 9.62 6.65 -1.16
CA LYS A 13 9.17 5.94 0.05
C LYS A 13 7.64 5.99 0.17
N ASN A 14 7.05 7.18 0.05
CA ASN A 14 5.59 7.33 0.12
C ASN A 14 4.92 6.48 -0.97
N LEU A 15 5.39 6.55 -2.22
CA LEU A 15 4.86 5.73 -3.32
C LEU A 15 4.91 4.23 -3.01
N GLN A 16 5.99 3.74 -2.40
CA GLN A 16 6.08 2.33 -1.99
C GLN A 16 5.07 2.00 -0.87
N ASP A 17 4.93 2.87 0.12
CA ASP A 17 4.00 2.68 1.23
C ASP A 17 2.53 2.65 0.72
N GLU A 18 2.18 3.48 -0.27
CA GLU A 18 0.84 3.45 -0.90
C GLU A 18 0.60 2.15 -1.67
N ILE A 19 1.59 1.68 -2.44
CA ILE A 19 1.47 0.44 -3.23
C ILE A 19 1.35 -0.78 -2.31
N ASP A 20 2.07 -0.78 -1.20
CA ASP A 20 2.00 -1.84 -0.19
C ASP A 20 0.63 -1.84 0.50
N SER A 21 0.10 -0.67 0.87
CA SER A 21 -1.22 -0.52 1.50
C SER A 21 -2.35 -0.90 0.56
N ALA A 22 -2.33 -0.44 -0.70
CA ALA A 22 -3.30 -0.80 -1.73
C ALA A 22 -3.39 -2.33 -1.90
N ALA A 23 -2.25 -2.99 -2.02
CA ALA A 23 -2.20 -4.44 -2.17
C ALA A 23 -2.67 -5.19 -0.92
N LEU A 24 -2.32 -4.70 0.27
CA LEU A 24 -2.81 -5.25 1.54
C LEU A 24 -4.34 -5.20 1.59
N TYR A 25 -4.94 -4.03 1.36
CA TYR A 25 -6.39 -3.86 1.41
C TYR A 25 -7.12 -4.71 0.36
N ARG A 26 -6.58 -4.81 -0.87
CA ARG A 26 -7.17 -5.71 -1.87
C ARG A 26 -7.20 -7.16 -1.40
N GLY A 27 -6.09 -7.69 -0.90
CA GLY A 27 -6.10 -9.08 -0.49
C GLY A 27 -6.82 -9.33 0.84
N LEU A 28 -7.00 -8.31 1.70
CA LEU A 28 -7.98 -8.35 2.80
C LEU A 28 -9.41 -8.44 2.25
N ALA A 29 -9.76 -7.62 1.25
CA ALA A 29 -11.07 -7.70 0.58
C ALA A 29 -11.31 -9.08 -0.06
N GLU A 30 -10.28 -9.70 -0.65
CA GLU A 30 -10.37 -11.05 -1.22
C GLU A 30 -10.60 -12.14 -0.16
N ALA A 31 -10.06 -11.96 1.05
CA ALA A 31 -10.17 -12.93 2.14
C ALA A 31 -11.41 -12.73 3.02
N GLU A 32 -12.05 -11.55 2.96
CA GLU A 32 -13.19 -11.18 3.79
C GLU A 32 -14.50 -11.84 3.31
N ARG A 33 -15.32 -12.31 4.26
CA ARG A 33 -16.61 -12.97 4.01
C ARG A 33 -17.78 -12.00 4.12
N SER A 34 -17.69 -10.98 4.97
CA SER A 34 -18.71 -9.93 5.05
C SER A 34 -18.66 -9.06 3.79
N PRO A 35 -19.77 -8.96 3.03
CA PRO A 35 -19.81 -8.10 1.85
C PRO A 35 -19.60 -6.62 2.19
N GLU A 36 -20.05 -6.17 3.36
CA GLU A 36 -19.89 -4.80 3.84
C GLU A 36 -18.41 -4.47 4.11
N LEU A 37 -17.71 -5.31 4.88
CA LEU A 37 -16.29 -5.11 5.18
C LEU A 37 -15.41 -5.25 3.94
N ARG A 38 -15.76 -6.18 3.04
CA ARG A 38 -15.10 -6.30 1.74
C ARG A 38 -15.17 -5.00 0.96
N GLU A 39 -16.34 -4.36 0.91
CA GLU A 39 -16.50 -3.08 0.21
C GLU A 39 -15.66 -1.97 0.85
N VAL A 40 -15.58 -1.92 2.19
CA VAL A 40 -14.71 -0.97 2.89
C VAL A 40 -13.24 -1.17 2.48
N PHE A 41 -12.74 -2.40 2.49
CA PHE A 41 -11.36 -2.69 2.08
C PHE A 41 -11.11 -2.35 0.60
N LEU A 42 -12.06 -2.58 -0.30
CA LEU A 42 -11.94 -2.16 -1.70
C LEU A 42 -11.88 -0.64 -1.86
N ARG A 43 -12.68 0.10 -1.09
CA ARG A 43 -12.64 1.58 -1.09
C ARG A 43 -11.31 2.10 -0.58
N LEU A 44 -10.77 1.52 0.50
CA LEU A 44 -9.45 1.86 1.02
C LEU A 44 -8.36 1.57 -0.01
N ALA A 45 -8.38 0.39 -0.66
CA ALA A 45 -7.43 0.07 -1.72
C ALA A 45 -7.45 1.11 -2.85
N ALA A 46 -8.64 1.50 -3.31
CA ALA A 46 -8.80 2.50 -4.37
C ALA A 46 -8.23 3.87 -3.99
N MET A 47 -8.40 4.28 -2.73
CA MET A 47 -7.82 5.53 -2.20
C MET A 47 -6.29 5.49 -2.22
N GLU A 48 -5.66 4.40 -1.76
CA GLU A 48 -4.20 4.30 -1.79
C GLU A 48 -3.65 4.26 -3.22
N GLU A 49 -4.42 3.73 -4.19
CA GLU A 49 -4.03 3.84 -5.61
C GLU A 49 -4.08 5.27 -6.14
N GLU A 50 -5.03 6.09 -5.67
CA GLU A 50 -5.07 7.53 -5.98
C GLU A 50 -3.86 8.24 -5.38
N HIS A 51 -3.52 7.95 -4.14
CA HIS A 51 -2.30 8.47 -3.50
C HIS A 51 -1.03 8.02 -4.25
N ALA A 52 -0.96 6.76 -4.66
CA ALA A 52 0.15 6.27 -5.47
C ALA A 52 0.28 7.07 -6.77
N ARG A 53 -0.81 7.26 -7.52
CA ARG A 53 -0.82 8.08 -8.75
C ARG A 53 -0.36 9.52 -8.50
N PHE A 54 -0.77 10.12 -7.37
CA PHE A 54 -0.30 11.44 -6.96
C PHE A 54 1.22 11.47 -6.79
N TRP A 55 1.81 10.53 -6.06
CA TRP A 55 3.26 10.48 -5.87
C TRP A 55 4.03 10.17 -7.15
N GLU A 56 3.48 9.33 -8.03
CA GLU A 56 4.05 9.14 -9.37
C GLU A 56 4.10 10.45 -10.16
N GLN A 57 3.04 11.25 -10.11
CA GLN A 57 3.00 12.54 -10.77
C GLN A 57 4.04 13.51 -10.19
N GLN A 58 4.15 13.60 -8.86
CA GLN A 58 5.18 14.44 -8.22
C GLN A 58 6.61 14.02 -8.63
N LEU A 59 6.88 12.72 -8.76
CA LEU A 59 8.17 12.22 -9.25
C LEU A 59 8.40 12.58 -10.73
N ARG A 60 7.38 12.51 -11.59
CA ARG A 60 7.47 12.94 -13.00
C ARG A 60 7.76 14.44 -13.12
N GLU A 61 7.12 15.26 -12.30
CA GLU A 61 7.33 16.72 -12.27
C GLU A 61 8.76 17.09 -11.85
N LEU A 62 9.39 16.28 -11.00
CA LEU A 62 10.81 16.41 -10.65
C LEU A 62 11.77 15.85 -11.72
N GLY A 63 11.25 15.37 -12.86
CA GLY A 63 12.04 14.86 -13.97
C GLY A 63 12.73 13.52 -13.72
N VAL A 64 12.32 12.79 -12.67
CA VAL A 64 12.90 11.48 -12.35
C VAL A 64 12.04 10.34 -12.89
N PRO A 65 12.65 9.21 -13.30
CA PRO A 65 11.90 8.03 -13.72
C PRO A 65 11.07 7.49 -12.55
N VAL A 66 9.79 7.23 -12.81
CA VAL A 66 8.88 6.57 -11.87
C VAL A 66 9.13 5.07 -11.92
N PRO A 67 9.55 4.44 -10.81
CA PRO A 67 9.73 3.00 -10.76
C PRO A 67 8.37 2.29 -10.80
N GLN A 68 8.25 1.22 -11.58
CA GLN A 68 7.12 0.28 -11.46
C GLN A 68 7.30 -0.55 -10.19
N LEU A 69 6.84 -0.03 -9.06
CA LEU A 69 6.97 -0.71 -7.78
C LEU A 69 5.95 -1.85 -7.69
N ARG A 70 6.34 -2.91 -6.99
CA ARG A 70 5.49 -4.06 -6.69
C ARG A 70 5.29 -4.13 -5.19
N PRO A 71 4.20 -4.76 -4.70
CA PRO A 71 4.00 -4.96 -3.29
C PRO A 71 5.18 -5.70 -2.68
N GLY A 72 5.67 -5.15 -1.56
CA GLY A 72 6.78 -5.68 -0.78
C GLY A 72 6.49 -7.07 -0.22
N TRP A 73 7.55 -7.77 0.18
CA TRP A 73 7.45 -9.14 0.69
C TRP A 73 6.60 -9.22 1.97
N ARG A 74 6.63 -8.19 2.83
CA ARG A 74 5.82 -8.11 4.06
C ARG A 74 4.33 -8.12 3.73
N THR A 75 3.90 -7.31 2.76
CA THR A 75 2.51 -7.31 2.26
C THR A 75 2.11 -8.69 1.76
N ARG A 76 2.98 -9.34 0.98
CA ARG A 76 2.70 -10.71 0.50
C ARG A 76 2.53 -11.73 1.62
N VAL A 77 3.33 -11.62 2.69
CA VAL A 77 3.19 -12.48 3.88
C VAL A 77 1.89 -12.20 4.61
N LEU A 78 1.51 -10.94 4.82
CA LEU A 78 0.23 -10.58 5.43
C LEU A 78 -0.96 -11.07 4.61
N LEU A 79 -0.87 -10.97 3.29
CA LEU A 79 -1.88 -11.52 2.37
C LEU A 79 -1.96 -13.04 2.46
N ALA A 80 -0.83 -13.74 2.50
CA ALA A 80 -0.80 -15.19 2.69
C ALA A 80 -1.44 -15.59 4.04
N LEU A 81 -1.14 -14.86 5.11
CA LEU A 81 -1.73 -15.09 6.43
C LEU A 81 -3.24 -14.83 6.44
N ALA A 82 -3.71 -13.73 5.83
CA ALA A 82 -5.14 -13.41 5.73
C ALA A 82 -5.91 -14.50 4.97
N ARG A 83 -5.33 -15.04 3.89
CA ARG A 83 -5.94 -16.13 3.10
C ARG A 83 -5.99 -17.47 3.85
N HIS A 84 -5.05 -17.74 4.74
CA HIS A 84 -4.94 -19.04 5.42
C HIS A 84 -5.57 -19.07 6.82
N LEU A 85 -5.68 -17.94 7.52
CA LEU A 85 -6.12 -17.88 8.92
C LEU A 85 -7.45 -17.13 9.12
N GLY A 86 -7.96 -16.45 8.08
CA GLY A 86 -9.11 -15.55 8.17
C GLY A 86 -8.76 -14.19 8.78
N ALA A 87 -9.50 -13.14 8.39
CA ALA A 87 -9.26 -11.74 8.75
C ALA A 87 -9.20 -11.45 10.27
N ALA A 88 -9.65 -12.38 11.11
CA ALA A 88 -9.74 -12.25 12.57
C ALA A 88 -8.39 -12.21 13.31
N LEU A 89 -7.26 -12.52 12.66
CA LEU A 89 -5.96 -12.68 13.34
C LEU A 89 -4.91 -11.58 13.05
N VAL A 90 -5.22 -10.57 12.23
CA VAL A 90 -4.23 -9.56 11.79
C VAL A 90 -4.35 -8.20 12.53
N LEU A 91 -5.32 -8.05 13.43
CA LEU A 91 -5.52 -6.79 14.16
C LEU A 91 -4.55 -6.51 15.36
N PRO A 92 -3.76 -7.43 15.94
CA PRO A 92 -2.90 -7.07 17.06
C PRO A 92 -1.41 -6.77 16.75
N THR A 93 -1.00 -6.50 15.50
CA THR A 93 0.43 -6.20 15.20
C THR A 93 0.77 -4.77 14.77
N VAL A 94 -0.17 -3.81 14.82
CA VAL A 94 0.10 -2.41 14.45
C VAL A 94 0.53 -1.53 15.66
N THR A 95 0.59 -2.06 16.89
CA THR A 95 0.98 -1.27 18.10
C THR A 95 2.17 -1.82 18.87
N ALA A 96 3.16 -2.40 18.20
CA ALA A 96 4.43 -2.74 18.84
C ALA A 96 5.63 -2.08 18.13
N ARG A 97 5.83 -0.81 18.51
CA ARG A 97 7.05 0.02 18.49
C ARG A 97 7.66 0.43 17.14
#